data_AF-A0A3C0ATW3-F1
#
_entry.id   AF-A0A3C0ATW3-F1
#
_cell.length_a   1.000
_cell.length_b   1.000
_cell.length_c   1.000
_cell.angle_alpha   90.00
_cell.angle_beta   90.00
_cell.angle_gamma   90.00
#
_symmetry.space_group_name_H-M   'P 1'
#
loop_
_entity.id
_entity.type
_entity.pdbx_description
1 polymer ?
#
loop_
_entity_poly.entity_id
_entity_poly.type
_entity_poly.pdbx_seq_one_letter_code
_entity_poly.pdbx_strand_id
1 'polypeptide(L)'
;MFIGLGIVAFAILLWLAGQSLNLFAAKIPSWSNWAFLFNGGEVTKDGETSVVAGLIGRLPNIIALFVLFAAVFTIAAHFLKLRTSSYLAGFTVLFVLSFVVNVFSSSKFANSYNLEAPLVALAIGLILGNLFNVERLFGGALRTELYVKVGIILLGATLPFTTILKAGPIALAHATVVAVSTFLIIYFVAT
;
A
#
# COMPACT_ATOMS: atom_id res chain seq x y z
N MET A 1 9.14 -18.94 -2.58
CA MET A 1 10.08 -18.89 -3.73
C MET A 1 9.33 -18.93 -5.06
N PHE A 2 8.43 -19.90 -5.29
CA PHE A 2 7.70 -20.05 -6.58
C PHE A 2 6.76 -18.88 -6.96
N ILE A 3 6.10 -18.23 -6.00
CA ILE A 3 5.16 -17.11 -6.28
C ILE A 3 5.89 -15.88 -6.83
N GLY A 4 7.07 -15.56 -6.29
CA GLY A 4 7.85 -14.41 -6.76
C GLY A 4 8.38 -14.61 -8.18
N LEU A 5 8.83 -15.83 -8.50
CA LEU A 5 9.26 -16.19 -9.86
C LEU A 5 8.10 -16.09 -10.85
N GLY A 6 6.88 -16.50 -10.45
CA GLY A 6 5.68 -16.39 -11.28
C GLY A 6 5.27 -14.95 -11.58
N ILE A 7 5.35 -14.05 -10.59
CA ILE A 7 5.07 -12.62 -10.77
C ILE A 7 6.08 -11.98 -11.73
N VAL A 8 7.37 -12.31 -11.57
CA VAL A 8 8.44 -11.80 -12.45
C VAL A 8 8.28 -12.33 -13.87
N ALA A 9 7.97 -13.62 -14.05
CA ALA A 9 7.69 -14.20 -15.37
C ALA A 9 6.46 -13.56 -16.04
N PHE A 10 5.39 -13.32 -15.28
CA PHE A 10 4.21 -12.62 -15.78
C PHE A 10 4.50 -11.16 -16.16
N ALA A 11 5.32 -10.45 -15.37
CA ALA A 11 5.77 -9.10 -15.68
C ALA A 11 6.64 -9.06 -16.95
N ILE A 12 7.54 -10.04 -17.15
CA ILE A 12 8.35 -10.18 -18.35
C ILE A 12 7.48 -10.48 -19.57
N LEU A 13 6.46 -11.34 -19.44
CA LEU A 13 5.50 -11.64 -20.51
C LEU A 13 4.66 -10.42 -20.90
N LEU A 14 4.22 -9.63 -19.92
CA LEU A 14 3.50 -8.37 -20.17
C LEU A 14 4.39 -7.32 -20.85
N TRP A 15 5.66 -7.25 -20.46
CA TRP A 15 6.64 -6.37 -21.10
C TRP A 15 6.95 -6.81 -22.54
N LEU A 16 7.12 -8.11 -22.78
CA LEU A 16 7.29 -8.69 -24.11
C LEU A 16 6.05 -8.51 -25.01
N ALA A 17 4.86 -8.42 -24.42
CA ALA A 17 3.61 -8.10 -25.12
C ALA A 17 3.48 -6.61 -25.51
N GLY A 18 4.50 -5.77 -25.25
CA GLY A 18 4.53 -4.36 -25.66
C GLY A 18 3.59 -3.44 -24.86
N GLN A 19 2.97 -3.95 -23.79
CA GLN A 19 2.11 -3.17 -22.90
C GLN A 19 2.97 -2.44 -21.84
N SER A 20 2.89 -1.12 -21.82
CA SER A 20 3.55 -0.33 -20.77
C SER A 20 2.83 -0.49 -19.43
N LEU A 21 3.58 -0.63 -18.32
CA LEU A 21 3.04 -0.70 -16.96
C LEU A 21 2.30 0.59 -16.53
N ASN A 22 2.34 1.66 -17.35
CA ASN A 22 1.55 2.87 -17.15
C ASN A 22 0.03 2.62 -17.22
N LEU A 23 -0.43 1.51 -17.80
CA LEU A 23 -1.84 1.12 -17.77
C LEU A 23 -2.33 0.81 -16.33
N PHE A 24 -1.43 0.40 -15.44
CA PHE A 24 -1.74 0.02 -14.05
C PHE A 24 -1.37 1.12 -13.04
N ALA A 25 -0.70 2.18 -13.49
CA ALA A 25 -0.22 3.27 -12.64
C ALA A 25 -1.33 4.27 -12.30
N ALA A 26 -2.23 3.88 -11.40
CA ALA A 26 -3.24 4.78 -10.82
C ALA A 26 -2.61 5.73 -9.79
N LYS A 27 -1.72 6.65 -10.23
CA LYS A 27 -1.20 7.71 -9.36
C LYS A 27 -2.32 8.70 -9.05
N ILE A 28 -2.80 8.76 -7.81
CA ILE A 28 -3.88 9.67 -7.42
C ILE A 28 -3.29 11.07 -7.22
N PRO A 29 -3.73 12.10 -7.97
CA PRO A 29 -3.23 13.46 -7.81
C PRO A 29 -3.65 14.07 -6.48
N SER A 30 -2.81 14.99 -5.99
CA SER A 30 -3.16 15.80 -4.84
C SER A 30 -4.35 16.70 -5.17
N TRP A 31 -5.45 16.57 -4.44
CA TRP A 31 -6.72 17.23 -4.77
C TRP A 31 -7.17 18.16 -3.64
N SER A 32 -7.78 19.29 -4.01
CA SER A 32 -8.35 20.27 -3.07
C SER A 32 -9.87 20.26 -3.04
N ASN A 33 -10.53 19.91 -4.14
CA ASN A 33 -11.98 19.91 -4.29
C ASN A 33 -12.47 18.54 -4.78
N TRP A 34 -13.62 18.07 -4.29
CA TRP A 34 -14.22 16.81 -4.72
C TRP A 34 -14.53 16.76 -6.22
N ALA A 35 -14.89 17.91 -6.82
CA ALA A 35 -15.08 18.02 -8.27
C ALA A 35 -13.78 17.77 -9.07
N PHE A 36 -12.63 18.21 -8.53
CA PHE A 36 -11.31 18.02 -9.11
C PHE A 36 -10.87 16.55 -9.03
N LEU A 37 -11.22 15.86 -7.94
CA LEU A 37 -10.95 14.44 -7.76
C LEU A 37 -11.66 13.59 -8.83
N PHE A 38 -12.95 13.81 -9.07
CA PHE A 38 -13.74 12.95 -9.96
C PHE A 38 -13.56 13.27 -11.45
N ASN A 39 -13.67 14.54 -11.86
CA ASN A 39 -13.58 14.94 -13.26
C ASN A 39 -12.14 15.17 -13.74
N GLY A 40 -11.20 15.38 -12.80
CA GLY A 40 -9.86 15.79 -13.14
C GLY A 40 -9.80 17.26 -13.53
N GLY A 41 -8.58 17.69 -13.83
CA GLY A 41 -8.31 19.06 -14.22
C GLY A 41 -6.81 19.27 -14.35
N GLU A 42 -6.43 20.50 -14.65
CA GLU A 42 -5.04 20.87 -14.79
C GLU A 42 -4.39 21.02 -13.41
N VAL A 43 -3.31 20.27 -13.16
CA VAL A 43 -2.42 20.53 -12.02
C VAL A 43 -1.15 21.13 -12.58
N THR A 44 -0.91 22.40 -12.28
CA THR A 44 0.40 23.03 -12.48
C THR A 44 1.29 22.60 -11.33
N LYS A 45 2.29 21.76 -11.60
CA LYS A 45 3.46 21.59 -10.72
C LYS A 45 4.69 22.02 -11.52
N ASP A 46 5.47 22.91 -10.93
CA ASP A 46 6.73 23.41 -11.51
C ASP A 46 6.63 23.97 -12.94
N GLY A 47 5.59 24.77 -13.24
CA GLY A 47 5.45 25.47 -14.52
C GLY A 47 5.01 24.60 -15.70
N GLU A 48 4.78 23.29 -15.51
CA GLU A 48 4.21 22.41 -16.51
C GLU A 48 2.75 22.07 -16.19
N THR A 49 1.86 22.38 -17.13
CA THR A 49 0.43 22.08 -17.03
C THR A 49 0.19 20.64 -17.45
N SER A 50 0.19 19.72 -16.48
CA SER A 50 -0.22 18.34 -16.74
C SER A 50 -1.74 18.22 -16.59
N VAL A 51 -2.42 17.82 -17.66
CA VAL A 51 -3.83 17.43 -17.61
C VAL A 51 -3.92 16.15 -16.80
N VAL A 52 -4.38 16.27 -15.55
CA VAL A 52 -4.54 15.10 -14.72
C VAL A 52 -5.95 14.56 -14.90
N ALA A 53 -6.03 13.41 -15.58
CA ALA A 53 -7.26 12.63 -15.64
C ALA A 53 -7.78 12.36 -14.23
N GLY A 54 -9.04 12.72 -13.98
CA GLY A 54 -9.72 12.48 -12.72
C GLY A 54 -9.93 10.99 -12.46
N LEU A 55 -10.50 10.68 -11.30
CA LEU A 55 -10.78 9.32 -10.86
C LEU A 55 -11.64 8.55 -11.87
N ILE A 56 -12.54 9.25 -12.58
CA ILE A 56 -13.39 8.66 -13.62
C ILE A 56 -12.57 8.24 -14.85
N GLY A 57 -11.63 9.07 -15.30
CA GLY A 57 -10.72 8.74 -16.40
C GLY A 57 -9.69 7.67 -16.05
N ARG A 58 -9.38 7.50 -14.75
CA ARG A 58 -8.45 6.48 -14.23
C ARG A 58 -9.15 5.23 -13.68
N LEU A 59 -10.48 5.18 -13.73
CA LEU A 59 -11.27 4.03 -13.32
C LEU A 59 -10.86 2.73 -14.03
N PRO A 60 -10.57 2.72 -15.36
CA PRO A 60 -10.08 1.53 -16.04
C PRO A 60 -8.77 1.03 -15.44
N ASN A 61 -7.86 1.96 -15.09
CA ASN A 61 -6.55 1.63 -14.51
C ASN A 61 -6.68 1.09 -13.09
N ILE A 62 -7.61 1.64 -12.29
CA ILE A 62 -7.89 1.16 -10.93
C ILE A 62 -8.50 -0.25 -10.98
N ILE A 63 -9.44 -0.49 -11.89
CA ILE A 63 -10.04 -1.82 -12.09
C ILE A 63 -8.99 -2.80 -12.60
N ALA A 64 -8.15 -2.40 -13.56
CA ALA A 64 -7.06 -3.22 -14.06
C ALA A 64 -6.06 -3.58 -12.94
N LEU A 65 -5.72 -2.63 -12.07
CA LEU A 65 -4.86 -2.85 -10.90
C LEU A 65 -5.52 -3.80 -9.89
N PHE A 66 -6.82 -3.63 -9.63
CA PHE A 66 -7.58 -4.53 -8.79
C PHE A 66 -7.56 -5.96 -9.34
N VAL A 67 -7.84 -6.15 -10.63
CA VAL A 67 -7.84 -7.46 -11.29
C VAL A 67 -6.47 -8.10 -11.25
N LEU A 68 -5.41 -7.33 -11.50
CA LEU A 68 -4.03 -7.80 -11.44
C LEU A 68 -3.67 -8.28 -10.03
N PHE A 69 -3.90 -7.47 -9.00
CA PHE A 69 -3.63 -7.89 -7.63
C PHE A 69 -4.54 -9.01 -7.16
N ALA A 70 -5.83 -8.97 -7.50
CA ALA A 70 -6.76 -10.04 -7.20
C ALA A 70 -6.28 -11.36 -7.81
N ALA A 71 -5.85 -11.38 -9.07
CA ALA A 71 -5.30 -12.58 -9.70
C ALA A 71 -4.05 -13.09 -8.97
N VAL A 72 -3.05 -12.22 -8.75
CA VAL A 72 -1.78 -12.58 -8.10
C VAL A 72 -2.01 -13.11 -6.69
N PHE A 73 -2.79 -12.41 -5.87
CA PHE A 73 -3.03 -12.78 -4.48
C PHE A 73 -3.97 -13.98 -4.35
N THR A 74 -4.91 -14.16 -5.29
CA THR A 74 -5.78 -15.34 -5.31
C THR A 74 -5.01 -16.60 -5.69
N ILE A 75 -4.10 -16.51 -6.65
CA ILE A 75 -3.16 -17.60 -6.98
C ILE A 75 -2.30 -17.93 -5.75
N ALA A 76 -1.75 -16.91 -5.09
CA ALA A 76 -0.97 -17.13 -3.86
C ALA A 76 -1.81 -17.77 -2.74
N ALA A 77 -3.06 -17.35 -2.55
CA ALA A 77 -3.98 -17.92 -1.57
C ALA A 77 -4.37 -19.36 -1.90
N HIS A 78 -4.44 -19.73 -3.18
CA HIS A 78 -4.67 -21.10 -3.62
C HIS A 78 -3.52 -22.03 -3.21
N PHE A 79 -2.27 -21.60 -3.39
CA PHE A 79 -1.09 -22.34 -2.89
C PHE A 79 -1.06 -22.48 -1.37
N LEU A 80 -1.68 -21.55 -0.65
CA LEU A 80 -1.83 -21.57 0.81
C LEU A 80 -3.03 -22.43 1.28
N LYS A 81 -3.70 -23.18 0.38
CA LYS A 81 -4.88 -24.03 0.64
C LYS A 81 -6.06 -23.30 1.29
N LEU A 82 -6.23 -22.01 0.98
CA LEU A 82 -7.33 -21.20 1.51
C LEU A 82 -8.58 -21.31 0.64
N ARG A 83 -9.75 -21.10 1.25
CA ARG A 83 -10.99 -20.91 0.50
C ARG A 83 -10.90 -19.63 -0.33
N THR A 84 -10.67 -19.81 -1.63
CA THR A 84 -10.49 -18.76 -2.63
C THR A 84 -11.62 -17.73 -2.63
N SER A 85 -12.88 -18.17 -2.49
CA SER A 85 -14.04 -17.26 -2.45
C SER A 85 -14.06 -16.36 -1.20
N SER A 86 -13.75 -16.90 -0.02
CA SER A 86 -13.70 -16.14 1.23
C SER A 86 -12.52 -15.16 1.23
N TYR A 87 -11.38 -15.60 0.68
CA TYR A 87 -10.20 -14.75 0.53
C TYR A 87 -10.46 -13.57 -0.40
N LEU A 88 -11.08 -13.80 -1.57
CA LEU A 88 -11.34 -12.75 -2.55
C LEU A 88 -12.33 -11.71 -2.03
N ALA A 89 -13.36 -12.13 -1.27
CA ALA A 89 -14.28 -11.21 -0.61
C ALA A 89 -13.54 -10.30 0.38
N GLY A 90 -12.71 -10.87 1.26
CA GLY A 90 -11.90 -10.10 2.21
C GLY A 90 -10.86 -9.20 1.55
N PHE A 91 -10.22 -9.68 0.47
CA PHE A 91 -9.27 -8.89 -0.32
C PHE A 91 -9.95 -7.69 -0.99
N THR A 92 -11.17 -7.85 -1.49
CA THR A 92 -11.94 -6.75 -2.09
C THR A 92 -12.19 -5.65 -1.07
N VAL A 93 -12.59 -6.01 0.15
CA VAL A 93 -12.77 -5.05 1.25
C VAL A 93 -11.44 -4.35 1.59
N LEU A 94 -10.33 -5.09 1.67
CA LEU A 94 -9.00 -4.51 1.91
C LEU A 94 -8.57 -3.53 0.81
N PHE A 95 -8.82 -3.87 -0.45
CA PHE A 95 -8.47 -3.03 -1.59
C PHE A 95 -9.27 -1.73 -1.58
N VAL A 96 -10.59 -1.81 -1.37
CA VAL A 96 -11.45 -0.62 -1.27
C VAL A 96 -11.01 0.27 -0.11
N LEU A 97 -10.72 -0.32 1.06
CA LEU A 97 -10.27 0.44 2.22
C LEU A 97 -8.92 1.14 1.95
N SER A 98 -7.98 0.43 1.33
CA SER A 98 -6.67 0.96 0.95
C SER A 98 -6.79 2.08 -0.08
N PHE A 99 -7.73 1.95 -1.02
CA PHE A 99 -8.05 2.98 -2.00
C PHE A 99 -8.61 4.24 -1.34
N VAL A 100 -9.55 4.10 -0.40
CA VAL A 100 -10.11 5.22 0.37
C VAL A 100 -9.02 5.94 1.17
N VAL A 101 -8.14 5.18 1.84
CA VAL A 101 -6.99 5.75 2.56
C VAL A 101 -6.08 6.54 1.63
N ASN A 102 -5.76 5.99 0.46
CA ASN A 102 -4.87 6.64 -0.50
C ASN A 102 -5.49 7.93 -1.06
N VAL A 103 -6.78 7.89 -1.40
CA VAL A 103 -7.54 9.06 -1.83
C VAL A 103 -7.54 10.13 -0.73
N PHE A 104 -7.82 9.75 0.52
CA PHE A 104 -7.85 10.71 1.64
C PHE A 104 -6.46 11.30 1.91
N SER A 105 -5.41 10.48 1.95
CA SER A 105 -4.04 10.93 2.20
C SER A 105 -3.49 11.84 1.09
N SER A 106 -3.99 11.70 -0.14
CA SER A 106 -3.64 12.60 -1.25
C SER A 106 -4.37 13.97 -1.18
N SER A 107 -5.32 14.15 -0.27
CA SER A 107 -5.99 15.45 -0.11
C SER A 107 -5.01 16.53 0.39
N LYS A 108 -5.18 17.78 -0.06
CA LYS A 108 -4.39 18.92 0.45
C LYS A 108 -4.47 19.05 1.98
N PHE A 109 -5.61 18.70 2.57
CA PHE A 109 -5.79 18.67 4.03
C PHE A 109 -4.87 17.64 4.69
N ALA A 110 -4.86 16.40 4.17
CA ALA A 110 -4.00 15.36 4.72
C ALA A 110 -2.52 15.72 4.57
N ASN A 111 -2.14 16.30 3.43
CA ASN A 111 -0.77 16.73 3.19
C ASN A 111 -0.34 17.90 4.11
N SER A 112 -1.23 18.85 4.43
CA SER A 112 -0.90 19.96 5.36
C SER A 112 -0.68 19.48 6.79
N TYR A 113 -1.33 18.40 7.20
CA TYR A 113 -1.19 17.79 8.52
C TYR A 113 -0.19 16.63 8.57
N ASN A 114 0.58 16.38 7.49
CA ASN A 114 1.49 15.23 7.35
C ASN A 114 0.79 13.88 7.62
N LEU A 115 -0.49 13.77 7.27
CA LEU A 115 -1.27 12.53 7.37
C LEU A 115 -0.92 11.62 6.19
N GLU A 116 0.23 10.95 6.31
CA GLU A 116 0.66 9.94 5.35
C GLU A 116 -0.32 8.75 5.30
N ALA A 117 -0.38 8.07 4.16
CA ALA A 117 -1.26 6.92 3.97
C ALA A 117 -1.11 5.85 5.07
N PRO A 118 0.11 5.52 5.58
CA PRO A 118 0.26 4.59 6.70
C PRO A 118 -0.40 5.07 8.00
N LEU A 119 -0.31 6.36 8.33
CA LEU A 119 -0.89 6.91 9.56
C LEU A 119 -2.43 6.89 9.50
N VAL A 120 -2.98 7.27 8.35
CA VAL A 120 -4.44 7.22 8.12
C VAL A 120 -4.94 5.77 8.11
N ALA A 121 -4.20 4.84 7.49
CA ALA A 121 -4.51 3.42 7.52
C ALA A 121 -4.54 2.88 8.96
N LEU A 122 -3.58 3.30 9.80
CA LEU A 122 -3.51 2.90 11.20
C LEU A 122 -4.71 3.42 12.00
N ALA A 123 -5.06 4.69 11.84
CA ALA A 123 -6.21 5.28 12.52
C ALA A 123 -7.51 4.56 12.15
N ILE A 124 -7.74 4.33 10.84
CA ILE A 124 -8.91 3.60 10.36
C ILE A 124 -8.90 2.14 10.83
N GLY A 125 -7.73 1.49 10.79
CA GLY A 125 -7.55 0.13 11.26
C GLY A 125 -7.87 -0.03 12.76
N LEU A 126 -7.49 0.95 13.57
CA LEU A 126 -7.79 0.98 15.01
C LEU A 126 -9.30 1.14 15.26
N ILE A 127 -9.94 2.06 14.54
CA ILE A 127 -11.40 2.27 14.63
C ILE A 127 -12.14 1.00 14.22
N LEU A 128 -11.80 0.42 13.07
CA LEU A 128 -12.45 -0.81 12.58
C LEU A 128 -12.17 -2.00 13.50
N GLY A 129 -10.96 -2.10 14.06
CA GLY A 129 -10.57 -3.13 15.01
C GLY A 129 -11.32 -3.06 16.33
N ASN A 130 -11.72 -1.86 16.75
CA ASN A 130 -12.47 -1.66 17.99
C ASN A 130 -13.99 -1.79 17.81
N LEU A 131 -14.51 -1.48 16.62
CA LEU A 131 -15.96 -1.49 16.35
C LEU A 131 -16.46 -2.79 15.72
N PHE A 132 -15.61 -3.51 14.98
CA PHE A 132 -16.04 -4.66 14.18
C PHE A 132 -15.17 -5.89 14.41
N ASN A 133 -15.77 -7.07 14.27
CA ASN A 133 -15.03 -8.33 14.21
C ASN A 133 -14.25 -8.42 12.89
N VAL A 134 -12.98 -8.03 12.95
CA VAL A 134 -12.03 -8.00 11.84
C VAL A 134 -11.94 -9.35 11.13
N GLU A 135 -11.95 -10.45 11.88
CA GLU A 135 -11.89 -11.81 11.31
C GLU A 135 -13.11 -12.15 10.45
N ARG A 136 -14.30 -11.68 10.85
CA ARG A 136 -15.54 -11.84 10.07
C ARG A 136 -15.54 -10.98 8.81
N LEU A 137 -14.99 -9.76 8.89
CA LEU A 137 -14.98 -8.80 7.79
C LEU A 137 -13.98 -9.19 6.69
N PHE A 138 -12.81 -9.70 7.09
CA PHE A 138 -11.72 -9.98 6.17
C PHE A 138 -11.57 -11.47 5.84
N GLY A 139 -12.29 -12.39 6.51
CA GLY A 139 -12.40 -13.78 6.10
C GLY A 139 -11.07 -14.52 5.89
N GLY A 140 -10.02 -14.12 6.63
CA GLY A 140 -8.67 -14.66 6.50
C GLY A 140 -7.78 -14.00 5.42
N ALA A 141 -8.22 -12.89 4.83
CA ALA A 141 -7.47 -12.11 3.85
C ALA A 141 -6.37 -11.23 4.48
N LEU A 142 -6.41 -10.96 5.78
CA LEU A 142 -5.38 -10.20 6.51
C LEU A 142 -4.10 -11.01 6.75
N ARG A 143 -3.41 -11.37 5.67
CA ARG A 143 -2.13 -12.10 5.72
C ARG A 143 -0.97 -11.14 5.52
N THR A 144 -0.61 -10.45 6.60
CA THR A 144 0.50 -9.49 6.61
C THR A 144 1.77 -10.10 6.03
N GLU A 145 2.10 -11.35 6.35
CA GLU A 145 3.26 -12.05 5.78
C GLU A 145 3.20 -12.18 4.25
N LEU A 146 2.03 -12.52 3.68
CA LEU A 146 1.86 -12.64 2.23
C LEU A 146 2.05 -11.28 1.55
N TYR A 147 1.41 -10.23 2.08
CA TYR A 147 1.51 -8.89 1.53
C TYR A 147 2.91 -8.30 1.65
N VAL A 148 3.57 -8.49 2.79
CA VAL A 148 4.95 -8.04 3.02
C VAL A 148 5.91 -8.77 2.08
N LYS A 149 5.80 -10.10 1.95
CA LYS A 149 6.67 -10.86 1.04
C LYS A 149 6.46 -10.46 -0.42
N VAL A 150 5.22 -10.35 -0.87
CA VAL A 150 4.91 -9.89 -2.23
C VAL A 150 5.39 -8.46 -2.43
N GLY A 151 5.19 -7.57 -1.46
CA GLY A 151 5.68 -6.19 -1.50
C GLY A 151 7.20 -6.11 -1.65
N ILE A 152 7.96 -6.90 -0.87
CA ILE A 152 9.43 -6.98 -0.99
C ILE A 152 9.84 -7.50 -2.38
N ILE A 153 9.13 -8.50 -2.91
CA ILE A 153 9.40 -9.05 -4.25
C ILE A 153 9.04 -8.05 -5.36
N LEU A 154 7.98 -7.26 -5.21
CA LEU A 154 7.60 -6.23 -6.17
C LEU A 154 8.52 -5.01 -6.10
N LEU A 155 9.01 -4.67 -4.90
CA LEU A 155 10.10 -3.71 -4.71
C LEU A 155 11.43 -4.26 -5.26
N GLY A 156 11.55 -5.58 -5.38
CA GLY A 156 12.17 -6.36 -6.46
C GLY A 156 13.64 -6.19 -6.80
N ALA A 157 14.20 -4.99 -6.75
CA ALA A 157 15.56 -4.72 -7.22
C ALA A 157 16.13 -3.40 -6.70
N THR A 158 15.44 -2.70 -5.80
CA THR A 158 15.87 -1.37 -5.32
C THR A 158 16.09 -1.28 -3.82
N LEU A 159 16.02 -2.38 -3.06
CA LEU A 159 16.47 -2.36 -1.67
C LEU A 159 17.96 -2.01 -1.69
N PRO A 160 18.36 -0.81 -1.22
CA PRO A 160 19.75 -0.41 -1.27
C PRO A 160 20.46 -1.17 -0.16
N PHE A 161 20.79 -2.43 -0.43
CA PHE A 161 21.36 -3.35 0.53
C PHE A 161 22.60 -2.75 1.18
N THR A 162 23.38 -2.00 0.39
CA THR A 162 24.51 -1.19 0.84
C THR A 162 24.13 -0.09 1.83
N THR A 163 23.01 0.61 1.62
CA THR A 163 22.49 1.62 2.56
C THR A 163 21.97 0.96 3.83
N ILE A 164 21.30 -0.20 3.75
CA ILE A 164 20.83 -0.95 4.92
C ILE A 164 22.03 -1.46 5.74
N LEU A 165 23.06 -2.00 5.09
CA LEU A 165 24.26 -2.50 5.77
C LEU A 165 25.01 -1.38 6.47
N LYS A 166 25.11 -0.20 5.84
CA LYS A 166 25.77 0.98 6.41
C LYS A 166 24.94 1.64 7.51
N ALA A 167 23.63 1.74 7.33
CA ALA A 167 22.72 2.33 8.30
C ALA A 167 22.44 1.38 9.48
N GLY A 168 22.63 0.07 9.30
CA GLY A 168 22.35 -0.97 10.29
C GLY A 168 22.99 -0.70 11.65
N PRO A 169 24.33 -0.61 11.75
CA PRO A 169 25.00 -0.40 13.05
C PRO A 169 24.51 0.87 13.78
N ILE A 170 24.31 1.96 13.04
CA ILE A 170 23.83 3.24 13.59
C ILE A 170 22.37 3.12 14.06
N ALA A 171 21.51 2.45 13.28
CA ALA A 171 20.12 2.20 13.63
C ALA A 171 20.00 1.33 14.89
N LEU A 172 20.83 0.29 15.01
CA LEU A 172 20.86 -0.59 16.18
C LEU A 172 21.34 0.15 17.44
N ALA A 173 22.37 0.99 17.31
CA ALA A 173 22.83 1.83 18.40
C ALA A 173 21.74 2.82 18.85
N HIS A 174 21.09 3.49 17.90
CA HIS A 174 20.01 4.43 18.19
C HIS A 174 18.81 3.74 18.86
N ALA A 175 18.38 2.59 18.34
CA ALA A 175 17.31 1.80 18.93
C ALA A 175 17.63 1.37 20.37
N THR A 176 18.88 0.99 20.65
CA THR A 176 19.33 0.63 22.00
C THR A 176 19.26 1.82 22.95
N VAL A 177 19.78 2.98 22.53
CA VAL A 177 19.75 4.20 23.34
C VAL A 177 18.31 4.61 23.66
N VAL A 178 17.43 4.60 22.66
CA VAL A 178 16.01 4.92 22.85
C VAL A 178 15.37 3.92 23.83
N ALA A 179 15.58 2.61 23.63
CA ALA A 179 15.01 1.58 24.49
C ALA A 179 15.46 1.70 25.96
N VAL A 180 16.77 1.88 26.21
CA VAL A 180 17.32 2.08 27.56
C VAL A 180 16.81 3.37 28.19
N SER A 181 16.77 4.46 27.43
CA SER A 181 16.29 5.75 27.93
C SER A 181 14.82 5.69 28.32
N THR A 182 13.97 5.12 27.45
CA THR A 182 12.55 4.93 27.76
C THR A 182 12.36 4.05 28.98
N PHE A 183 13.11 2.94 29.08
CA PHE A 183 13.06 2.06 30.25
C PHE A 183 13.44 2.79 31.55
N LEU A 184 14.55 3.52 31.56
CA LEU A 184 15.01 4.26 32.74
C LEU A 184 14.01 5.34 33.16
N ILE A 185 13.44 6.09 32.22
CA ILE A 185 12.42 7.11 32.52
C ILE A 185 11.20 6.46 33.18
N ILE A 186 10.69 5.35 32.64
CA ILE A 186 9.55 4.65 33.23
C ILE A 186 9.89 4.13 34.62
N TYR A 187 11.08 3.55 34.81
CA TYR A 187 11.55 3.04 36.09
C TYR A 187 11.64 4.14 37.17
N PHE A 188 12.24 5.28 36.84
CA PHE A 188 12.40 6.40 37.78
C PHE A 188 11.10 7.15 38.05
N VAL A 189 10.15 7.21 37.11
CA VAL A 189 8.83 7.82 37.34
C VAL A 189 7.93 6.89 38.18
N ALA A 190 8.14 5.58 38.10
CA ALA A 190 7.37 4.59 38.87
C ALA A 190 7.91 4.35 40.30
N THR A 191 9.09 4.87 40.64
CA THR A 191 9.72 4.77 41.99
C THR A 191 9.52 6.06 42.75
#